data_AF-A0A3M1SET0-F1
#
_entry.id   AF-A0A3M1SET0-F1
#
_cell.length_a   1.000
_cell.length_b   1.000
_cell.length_c   1.000
_cell.angle_alpha   90.00
_cell.angle_beta   90.00
_cell.angle_gamma   90.00
#
_symmetry.space_group_name_H-M   'P 1'
#
loop_
_entity.id
_entity.type
_entity.pdbx_description
1 polymer ?
#
loop_
_entity_poly.entity_id
_entity_poly.type
_entity_poly.pdbx_seq_one_letter_code
_entity_poly.pdbx_strand_id
1 'polypeptide(L)'
;MIFAIALLLLWLTPAGGVEIIVSMDTSEVMKRADPKNFRTEALLLLTDLLSEKDRLGIVGFAGSSRLIIPLSPSKEAKRGIKKTLKKT
;
A
#
# COMPACT_ATOMS: atom_id res chain seq x y z
N MET A 1 -23.91 -32.66 -27.10
CA MET A 1 -22.57 -32.05 -26.90
C MET A 1 -22.74 -30.61 -26.44
N ILE A 2 -22.79 -30.37 -25.12
CA ILE A 2 -22.84 -29.03 -24.50
C ILE A 2 -21.83 -29.03 -23.34
N PHE A 3 -20.54 -29.13 -23.66
CA PHE A 3 -19.48 -29.13 -22.64
C PHE A 3 -18.40 -28.07 -22.87
N ALA A 4 -18.47 -27.28 -23.95
CA ALA A 4 -17.40 -26.35 -24.32
C ALA A 4 -17.60 -24.91 -23.77
N ILE A 5 -18.80 -24.55 -23.28
CA ILE A 5 -19.09 -23.14 -22.94
C ILE A 5 -18.71 -22.78 -21.50
N ALA A 6 -18.62 -23.76 -20.58
CA ALA A 6 -18.23 -23.49 -19.19
C ALA A 6 -16.73 -23.16 -19.02
N LEU A 7 -15.89 -23.53 -20.00
CA LEU A 7 -14.43 -23.38 -19.88
C LEU A 7 -13.91 -22.00 -20.31
N LEU A 8 -14.74 -21.19 -20.99
CA LEU A 8 -14.32 -19.88 -21.51
C LEU A 8 -14.60 -18.71 -20.56
N LEU A 9 -15.37 -18.92 -19.48
CA LEU A 9 -15.72 -17.87 -18.50
C LEU A 9 -14.87 -17.88 -17.23
N LEU A 10 -13.95 -18.84 -17.06
CA LEU A 10 -13.04 -18.88 -15.91
C LEU A 10 -11.86 -17.90 -16.00
N TRP A 11 -11.72 -17.16 -17.10
CA TRP A 11 -10.61 -16.21 -17.33
C TRP A 11 -10.98 -14.74 -17.05
N LEU A 12 -12.16 -14.47 -16.51
CA LEU A 12 -12.70 -13.11 -16.35
C LEU A 12 -12.92 -12.68 -14.89
N THR A 13 -12.11 -13.20 -13.97
CA THR A 13 -11.82 -12.49 -12.73
C THR A 13 -10.32 -12.26 -12.65
N PRO A 14 -9.81 -11.03 -12.44
CA PRO A 14 -8.45 -10.89 -11.91
C PRO A 14 -8.43 -11.61 -10.56
N ALA A 15 -7.97 -12.85 -10.57
CA ALA A 15 -7.94 -13.73 -9.40
C ALA A 15 -6.82 -13.38 -8.39
N GLY A 16 -6.21 -12.19 -8.52
CA GLY A 16 -5.11 -11.71 -7.70
C GLY A 16 -5.42 -10.35 -7.10
N GLY A 17 -4.97 -10.11 -5.87
CA GLY A 17 -5.00 -8.78 -5.28
C GLY A 17 -4.08 -7.81 -6.03
N VAL A 18 -4.15 -6.54 -5.67
CA VAL A 18 -3.37 -5.47 -6.29
C VAL A 18 -2.07 -5.21 -5.54
N GLU A 19 -1.04 -4.81 -6.28
CA GLU A 19 0.22 -4.32 -5.72
C GLU A 19 0.25 -2.80 -5.81
N ILE A 20 0.34 -2.15 -4.65
CA ILE A 20 0.31 -0.69 -4.53
C ILE A 20 1.67 -0.22 -4.01
N ILE A 21 2.25 0.76 -4.70
CA ILE A 21 3.43 1.49 -4.21
C ILE A 21 3.03 2.93 -3.94
N VAL A 22 3.15 3.36 -2.69
CA VAL A 22 2.91 4.76 -2.31
C VAL A 22 4.25 5.49 -2.25
N SER A 23 4.35 6.58 -3.01
CA SER A 23 5.45 7.52 -2.92
C SER A 23 5.09 8.63 -1.92
N MET A 24 5.90 8.82 -0.89
CA MET A 24 5.65 9.77 0.20
C MET A 24 6.77 10.79 0.30
N ASP A 25 6.43 12.08 0.21
CA ASP A 25 7.37 13.15 0.48
C ASP A 25 7.73 13.13 1.98
N THR A 26 9.03 13.07 2.28
CA THR A 26 9.61 13.05 3.62
C THR A 26 10.50 14.26 3.90
N SER A 27 10.45 15.28 3.04
CA SER A 27 11.19 16.54 3.18
C SER A 27 10.82 17.30 4.45
N GLU A 28 11.75 18.15 4.90
CA GLU A 28 11.51 19.06 6.05
C GLU A 28 10.38 20.07 5.78
N VAL A 29 10.12 20.40 4.50
CA VAL A 29 8.97 21.23 4.12
C VAL A 29 7.68 20.49 4.44
N MET A 30 7.59 19.23 4.02
CA MET A 30 6.38 18.43 4.28
C MET A 30 6.19 18.13 5.77
N LYS A 31 7.26 17.91 6.54
CA LYS A 31 7.15 17.77 8.02
C LYS A 31 6.56 19.01 8.69
N ARG A 32 6.91 20.21 8.23
CA ARG A 32 6.34 21.47 8.74
C ARG A 32 4.89 21.66 8.29
N ALA A 33 4.55 21.25 7.07
CA ALA A 33 3.20 21.34 6.52
C ALA A 33 2.23 20.33 7.15
N ASP A 34 2.74 19.19 7.62
CA ASP A 34 1.96 18.12 8.25
C ASP A 34 2.47 17.79 9.68
N PRO A 35 2.31 18.72 10.64
CA PRO A 35 2.81 18.56 12.01
C PRO A 35 2.02 17.52 12.81
N LYS A 36 0.82 17.14 12.34
CA LYS A 36 -0.04 16.11 12.96
C LYS A 36 0.15 14.72 12.34
N ASN A 37 1.05 14.59 11.36
CA ASN A 37 1.36 13.34 10.68
C ASN A 37 0.12 12.69 10.03
N PHE A 38 -0.74 13.49 9.40
CA PHE A 38 -1.91 13.04 8.64
C PHE A 38 -1.55 12.08 7.52
N ARG A 39 -0.33 12.16 6.96
CA ARG A 39 0.16 11.19 5.97
C ARG A 39 0.16 9.76 6.52
N THR A 40 0.57 9.57 7.78
CA THR A 40 0.56 8.25 8.41
C THR A 40 -0.87 7.76 8.64
N GLU A 41 -1.76 8.62 9.09
CA GLU A 41 -3.17 8.26 9.28
C GLU A 41 -3.88 7.95 7.96
N ALA A 42 -3.60 8.72 6.90
CA ALA A 42 -4.11 8.43 5.55
C ALA A 42 -3.60 7.08 5.01
N LEU A 43 -2.33 6.74 5.27
CA LEU A 43 -1.78 5.42 4.93
C LEU A 43 -2.46 4.29 5.71
N LEU A 44 -2.78 4.51 7.00
CA LEU A 44 -3.51 3.52 7.79
C LEU A 44 -4.94 3.32 7.28
N LEU A 45 -5.64 4.41 6.92
CA LEU A 45 -6.96 4.33 6.30
C LEU A 45 -6.90 3.62 4.95
N LEU A 46 -5.90 3.93 4.12
CA LEU A 46 -5.68 3.22 2.86
C LEU A 46 -5.52 1.71 3.11
N THR A 47 -4.69 1.31 4.08
CA THR A 47 -4.51 -0.13 4.38
C THR A 47 -5.79 -0.82 4.85
N ASP A 48 -6.75 -0.07 5.41
CA ASP A 48 -8.02 -0.62 5.90
C ASP A 48 -9.04 -0.84 4.79
N LEU A 49 -8.82 -0.23 3.62
CA LEU A 49 -9.59 -0.46 2.41
C LEU A 49 -9.04 -1.61 1.55
N LEU A 50 -7.83 -2.10 1.87
CA LEU A 50 -7.18 -3.17 1.13
C LEU A 50 -7.71 -4.55 1.56
N SER A 51 -7.92 -5.42 0.59
CA SER A 51 -8.21 -6.83 0.81
C SER A 51 -7.00 -7.59 1.34
N GLU A 52 -7.22 -8.82 1.80
CA GLU A 52 -6.13 -9.69 2.28
C GLU A 52 -5.18 -10.14 1.16
N LYS A 53 -5.62 -10.07 -0.10
CA LYS A 53 -4.81 -10.42 -1.27
C LYS A 53 -3.95 -9.25 -1.74
N ASP A 54 -4.20 -8.05 -1.25
CA ASP A 54 -3.51 -6.83 -1.69
C ASP A 54 -2.20 -6.64 -0.94
N ARG A 55 -1.24 -6.02 -1.64
CA ARG A 55 0.09 -5.72 -1.14
C ARG A 55 0.37 -4.23 -1.21
N LEU A 56 1.08 -3.72 -0.21
CA LEU A 56 1.45 -2.31 -0.11
C LEU A 56 2.95 -2.17 0.15
N GLY A 57 3.60 -1.30 -0.62
CA GLY A 57 4.95 -0.80 -0.35
C GLY A 57 4.93 0.72 -0.22
N ILE A 58 5.88 1.26 0.55
CA ILE A 58 6.02 2.71 0.75
C ILE A 58 7.46 3.11 0.49
N VAL A 59 7.63 4.05 -0.44
CA VAL A 59 8.90 4.69 -0.76
C VAL A 59 8.84 6.14 -0.31
N GLY A 60 9.80 6.54 0.52
CA GLY A 60 9.98 7.93 0.90
C GLY A 60 10.88 8.64 -0.10
N PHE A 61 10.60 9.90 -0.39
CA PHE A 61 11.52 10.75 -1.13
C PHE A 61 11.72 12.10 -0.46
N ALA A 62 12.91 12.66 -0.62
CA ALA A 62 13.26 14.04 -0.28
C ALA A 62 14.40 14.45 -1.23
N GLY A 63 15.65 14.49 -0.75
CA GLY A 63 16.85 14.62 -1.61
C GLY A 63 17.26 13.31 -2.30
N SER A 64 16.75 12.17 -1.84
CA SER A 64 16.91 10.85 -2.47
C SER A 64 15.69 9.97 -2.16
N SER A 65 15.53 8.88 -2.90
CA SER A 65 14.52 7.86 -2.61
C SER A 65 15.04 6.85 -1.60
N ARG A 66 14.18 6.42 -0.67
CA ARG A 66 14.47 5.37 0.29
C ARG A 66 13.26 4.47 0.49
N LEU A 67 13.49 3.17 0.58
CA LEU A 67 12.43 2.23 0.93
C LEU A 67 12.07 2.41 2.42
N ILE A 68 10.80 2.71 2.72
CA ILE A 68 10.30 2.83 4.11
C ILE A 68 9.65 1.52 4.53
N ILE A 69 8.78 0.98 3.67
CA ILE A 69 8.07 -0.28 3.88
C ILE A 69 8.22 -1.09 2.59
N PRO A 70 8.79 -2.31 2.64
CA PRO A 70 8.86 -3.19 1.47
C PRO A 70 7.46 -3.60 1.03
N LEU A 71 7.30 -3.90 -0.27
CA LEU A 71 6.04 -4.42 -0.83
C LEU A 71 5.65 -5.73 -0.13
N SER A 72 4.66 -5.65 0.74
CA SER A 72 4.25 -6.73 1.64
C SER A 72 2.73 -6.83 1.72
N PRO A 73 2.17 -7.98 2.14
CA PRO A 73 0.72 -8.11 2.37
C PRO A 73 0.17 -6.97 3.24
N SER A 74 -1.05 -6.51 2.95
CA SER A 74 -1.68 -5.35 3.60
C SER A 74 -1.60 -5.38 5.14
N LYS A 75 -1.81 -6.54 5.77
CA LYS A 75 -1.67 -6.72 7.23
C LYS A 75 -0.24 -6.48 7.74
N GLU A 76 0.78 -6.90 7.00
CA GLU A 76 2.18 -6.68 7.35
C GLU A 76 2.57 -5.21 7.16
N ALA A 77 2.17 -4.62 6.03
CA ALA A 77 2.39 -3.21 5.74
C ALA A 77 1.78 -2.32 6.84
N LYS A 78 0.54 -2.60 7.27
CA LYS A 78 -0.12 -1.87 8.39
C LYS A 78 0.68 -1.95 9.69
N ARG A 79 1.23 -3.12 10.03
CA ARG A 79 2.12 -3.27 11.21
C ARG A 79 3.41 -2.47 11.06
N GLY A 80 3.99 -2.47 9.86
CA GLY A 80 5.16 -1.69 9.53
C GLY A 80 4.91 -0.18 9.70
N ILE A 81 3.81 0.33 9.16
CA ILE A 81 3.41 1.75 9.26
C ILE A 81 3.34 2.19 10.73
N LYS A 82 2.64 1.41 11.58
CA LYS A 82 2.52 1.71 13.02
C LYS A 82 3.86 1.71 13.76
N LYS A 83 4.84 0.91 13.32
CA LYS A 83 6.16 0.84 13.97
C LYS A 83 7.11 1.93 13.49
N THR A 84 7.14 2.15 12.18
CA THR A 84 8.15 2.97 11.50
C THR A 84 7.73 4.44 11.45
N LEU A 85 6.45 4.73 11.19
CA LEU A 85 5.98 6.09 10.92
C LEU A 85 5.32 6.77 12.12
N LYS A 86 4.89 6.02 13.15
CA LYS A 86 4.34 6.59 14.39
C LYS A 86 5.40 7.18 15.34
N LYS A 87 6.69 6.97 15.05
CA LYS A 87 7.83 7.54 15.78
C LYS A 87 8.41 8.81 15.14
N THR A 88 7.87 9.24 14.00
CA THR A 88 8.33 10.41 13.24
C THR A 88 7.28 11.49 13.27
#